data_AF-A0A7S1YMJ7-F1
#
_entry.id   AF-A0A7S1YMJ7-F1
#
_cell.length_a   1.000
_cell.length_b   1.000
_cell.length_c   1.000
_cell.angle_alpha   90.00
_cell.angle_beta   90.00
_cell.angle_gamma   90.00
#
_symmetry.space_group_name_H-M   'P 1'
#
loop_
_entity.id
_entity.type
_entity.pdbx_description
1 polymer ?
#
loop_
_entity_poly.entity_id
_entity_poly.type
_entity_poly.pdbx_seq_one_letter_code
_entity_poly.pdbx_strand_id
1 'polypeptide(L)'
;WNTGGMEVWKSTLDNAIVNACIRMKEWRLALHYVEELIGGLEEGVKREVLWWCRQDSVVGSIGEETRSQLRELITSAAYVELLSRQILILLQSGAIKAAETVQGDVRLHAAKVEGIVLTGALSRIHGEFALIRQVPVRQIVNDGLILFAQSDYELAAQRFRNAMELQQSVSADINDDSSTLNNKDDPSSPGYPSWKDLDSPTLGFDADPSLTVECINNLSLCLLYSGQMRAAVHEMESLIRKDPCEHLTEGMAFNLCTLYELGSDGEECTKRKKRLQRVAKRFFLHDIGVESFRLN
;
A
#
# COMPACT_ATOMS: atom_id res chain seq x y z
N TRP A 1 30.37 20.77 -4.39
CA TRP A 1 29.59 19.55 -4.61
C TRP A 1 29.52 18.85 -3.26
N ASN A 2 28.43 19.09 -2.52
CA ASN A 2 28.32 18.70 -1.12
C ASN A 2 27.76 17.27 -1.05
N THR A 3 28.60 16.30 -0.72
CA THR A 3 28.27 14.86 -0.71
C THR A 3 27.10 14.52 0.21
N GLY A 4 26.95 15.26 1.32
CA GLY A 4 25.84 15.04 2.28
C GLY A 4 24.45 15.39 1.76
N GLY A 5 24.33 16.14 0.65
CA GLY A 5 23.04 16.45 0.05
C GLY A 5 22.49 15.31 -0.83
N MET A 6 23.36 14.64 -1.61
CA MET A 6 22.94 13.57 -2.53
C MET A 6 22.56 12.27 -1.82
N GLU A 7 23.15 11.97 -0.66
CA GLU A 7 22.83 10.77 0.11
C GLU A 7 21.36 10.73 0.58
N VAL A 8 20.76 11.89 0.81
CA VAL A 8 19.33 12.02 1.17
C VAL A 8 18.44 11.62 0.00
N TRP A 9 18.86 11.91 -1.24
CA TRP A 9 18.07 11.62 -2.45
C TRP A 9 18.33 10.23 -3.01
N LYS A 10 19.33 9.49 -2.52
CA LYS A 10 19.69 8.16 -3.05
C LYS A 10 18.48 7.23 -3.06
N SER A 11 17.78 7.10 -1.93
CA SER A 11 16.60 6.24 -1.82
C SER A 11 15.46 6.66 -2.76
N THR A 12 15.23 7.98 -2.91
CA THR A 12 14.24 8.51 -3.85
C THR A 12 14.61 8.17 -5.31
N LEU A 13 15.89 8.29 -5.66
CA LEU A 13 16.39 7.95 -6.99
C LEU A 13 16.30 6.44 -7.25
N ASP A 14 16.72 5.62 -6.30
CA ASP A 14 16.66 4.16 -6.40
C ASP A 14 15.20 3.70 -6.59
N ASN A 15 14.25 4.26 -5.83
CA ASN A 15 12.81 3.98 -6.00
C ASN A 15 12.28 4.42 -7.38
N ALA A 16 12.69 5.58 -7.88
CA ALA A 16 12.33 6.02 -9.23
C ALA A 16 12.88 5.07 -10.30
N ILE A 17 14.10 4.55 -10.11
CA ILE A 17 14.72 3.58 -11.00
C ILE A 17 14.01 2.23 -10.91
N VAL A 18 13.64 1.74 -9.72
CA VAL A 18 12.81 0.53 -9.55
C VAL A 18 11.54 0.63 -10.40
N ASN A 19 10.81 1.73 -10.28
CA ASN A 19 9.58 1.95 -11.04
C ASN A 19 9.82 2.01 -12.56
N ALA A 20 10.94 2.59 -13.01
CA ALA A 20 11.32 2.59 -14.41
C ALA A 20 11.66 1.18 -14.92
N CYS A 21 12.44 0.41 -14.17
CA CYS A 21 12.80 -0.97 -14.49
C CYS A 21 11.57 -1.88 -14.57
N ILE A 22 10.61 -1.73 -13.65
CA ILE A 22 9.33 -2.47 -13.68
C ILE A 22 8.55 -2.16 -14.97
N ARG A 23 8.43 -0.87 -15.36
CA ARG A 23 7.76 -0.49 -16.61
C ARG A 23 8.45 -1.05 -17.85
N MET A 24 9.77 -1.17 -17.82
CA MET A 24 10.57 -1.77 -18.89
C MET A 24 10.64 -3.30 -18.82
N LYS A 25 10.06 -3.93 -17.78
CA LYS A 25 10.14 -5.39 -17.51
C LYS A 25 11.58 -5.88 -17.27
N GLU A 26 12.46 -5.00 -16.82
CA GLU A 26 13.85 -5.29 -16.45
C GLU A 26 13.92 -5.81 -15.00
N TRP A 27 13.37 -7.01 -14.77
CA TRP A 27 13.13 -7.54 -13.42
C TRP A 27 14.40 -7.68 -12.57
N ARG A 28 15.52 -8.09 -13.19
CA ARG A 28 16.81 -8.24 -12.48
C ARG A 28 17.30 -6.90 -11.96
N LEU A 29 17.17 -5.85 -12.77
CA LEU A 29 17.60 -4.52 -12.39
C LEU A 29 16.65 -3.93 -11.34
N ALA A 30 15.33 -4.16 -11.48
CA ALA A 30 14.35 -3.78 -10.47
C ALA A 30 14.66 -4.42 -9.10
N LEU A 31 14.97 -5.72 -9.06
CA LEU A 31 15.36 -6.41 -7.82
C LEU A 31 16.62 -5.82 -7.21
N HIS A 32 17.66 -5.57 -8.02
CA HIS A 32 18.91 -4.99 -7.54
C HIS A 32 18.69 -3.65 -6.83
N TYR A 33 17.90 -2.74 -7.40
CA TYR A 33 17.62 -1.45 -6.75
C TYR A 33 16.70 -1.57 -5.54
N VAL A 34 15.77 -2.54 -5.49
CA VAL A 34 15.02 -2.84 -4.26
C VAL A 34 15.94 -3.37 -3.16
N GLU A 35 16.91 -4.22 -3.50
CA GLU A 35 17.91 -4.72 -2.54
C GLU A 35 18.81 -3.58 -2.02
N GLU A 36 19.20 -2.62 -2.88
CA GLU A 36 19.92 -1.42 -2.45
C GLU A 36 19.09 -0.54 -1.49
N LEU A 37 17.78 -0.38 -1.76
CA LEU A 37 16.86 0.31 -0.84
C LEU A 37 16.80 -0.38 0.52
N ILE A 38 16.66 -1.71 0.51
CA ILE A 38 16.62 -2.53 1.72
C ILE A 38 17.95 -2.42 2.49
N GLY A 39 19.10 -2.46 1.80
CA GLY A 39 20.42 -2.35 2.40
C GLY A 39 20.71 -0.97 3.01
N GLY A 40 20.10 0.10 2.47
CA GLY A 40 20.23 1.46 2.98
C GLY A 40 19.20 1.85 4.05
N LEU A 41 18.23 0.98 4.34
CA LEU A 41 17.04 1.32 5.11
C LEU A 41 17.36 1.71 6.56
N GLU A 42 18.15 0.92 7.28
CA GLU A 42 18.43 1.14 8.70
C GLU A 42 19.09 2.50 8.95
N GLU A 43 20.09 2.86 8.14
CA GLU A 43 20.74 4.17 8.23
C GLU A 43 19.81 5.30 7.78
N GLY A 44 18.91 5.05 6.82
CA GLY A 44 17.85 5.99 6.43
C GLY A 44 16.91 6.31 7.59
N VAL A 45 16.34 5.28 8.23
CA VAL A 45 15.42 5.43 9.37
C VAL A 45 16.13 6.07 10.56
N LYS A 46 17.38 5.67 10.84
CA LYS A 46 18.16 6.27 11.93
C LYS A 46 18.40 7.76 11.74
N ARG A 47 18.74 8.20 10.52
CA ARG A 47 18.87 9.63 10.20
C ARG A 47 17.56 10.36 10.40
N GLU A 48 16.46 9.76 9.96
CA GLU A 48 15.14 10.36 10.02
C GLU A 48 14.63 10.52 11.46
N VAL A 49 14.68 9.44 12.24
CA VAL A 49 14.31 9.47 13.66
C VAL A 49 15.20 10.44 14.44
N LEU A 50 16.50 10.51 14.12
CA LEU A 50 17.40 11.48 14.74
C LEU A 50 17.04 12.92 14.36
N TRP A 51 16.65 13.18 13.11
CA TRP A 51 16.22 14.49 12.65
C TRP A 51 14.93 14.92 13.34
N TRP A 52 13.91 14.05 13.41
CA TRP A 52 12.67 14.32 14.14
C TRP A 52 12.93 14.61 15.61
N CYS A 53 13.71 13.76 16.29
CA CYS A 53 14.01 13.93 17.71
C CYS A 53 14.85 15.17 18.02
N ARG A 54 15.46 15.82 17.03
CA ARG A 54 16.23 17.06 17.18
C ARG A 54 15.36 18.32 17.05
N GLN A 55 14.19 18.23 16.43
CA GLN A 55 13.29 19.38 16.31
C GLN A 55 12.64 19.78 17.65
N ASP A 56 12.50 18.84 18.59
CA ASP A 56 11.95 19.05 19.95
C ASP A 56 12.93 19.77 20.91
N SER A 57 13.46 20.92 20.49
CA SER A 57 14.23 21.80 21.37
C SER A 57 13.37 22.59 22.38
N VAL A 58 12.04 22.39 22.41
CA VAL A 58 11.14 23.07 23.34
C VAL A 58 10.06 22.08 23.84
N VAL A 59 10.26 21.59 25.07
CA VAL A 59 9.37 20.72 25.89
C VAL A 59 9.51 19.19 25.68
N GLY A 60 10.36 18.58 26.51
CA GLY A 60 10.35 17.14 26.82
C GLY A 60 11.23 16.28 25.91
N SER A 61 12.49 16.03 26.29
CA SER A 61 13.34 15.07 25.57
C SER A 61 12.70 13.68 25.55
N ILE A 62 12.31 13.19 24.37
CA ILE A 62 11.97 11.79 24.14
C ILE A 62 13.10 10.91 24.71
N GLY A 63 12.78 9.91 25.53
CA GLY A 63 13.77 9.01 26.13
C GLY A 63 14.47 8.16 25.06
N GLU A 64 15.73 7.77 25.28
CA GLU A 64 16.47 6.95 24.30
C GLU A 64 15.78 5.61 24.02
N GLU A 65 15.10 5.05 25.02
CA GLU A 65 14.29 3.84 24.87
C GLU A 65 13.16 4.03 23.85
N THR A 66 12.40 5.12 23.96
CA THR A 66 11.33 5.48 23.01
C THR A 66 11.89 5.75 21.61
N ARG A 67 13.06 6.40 21.50
CA ARG A 67 13.72 6.58 20.19
C ARG A 67 14.13 5.25 19.57
N SER A 68 14.61 4.32 20.38
CA SER A 68 14.98 2.99 19.92
C SER A 68 13.78 2.19 19.44
N GLN A 69 12.68 2.21 20.20
CA GLN A 69 11.42 1.58 19.80
C GLN A 69 10.87 2.20 18.51
N LEU A 70 10.94 3.52 18.35
CA LEU A 70 10.52 4.21 17.14
C LEU A 70 11.35 3.81 15.91
N ARG A 71 12.68 3.75 16.06
CA ARG A 71 13.56 3.26 14.99
C ARG A 71 13.19 1.83 14.59
N GLU A 72 12.99 0.94 15.56
CA GLU A 72 12.67 -0.47 15.28
C GLU A 72 11.29 -0.63 14.62
N LEU A 73 10.30 0.14 15.08
CA LEU A 73 8.95 0.14 14.54
C LEU A 73 8.94 0.59 13.07
N ILE A 74 9.53 1.75 12.77
CA ILE A 74 9.55 2.31 11.42
C ILE A 74 10.40 1.45 10.49
N THR A 75 11.56 0.98 10.96
CA THR A 75 12.42 0.07 10.21
C THR A 75 11.65 -1.20 9.84
N SER A 76 10.98 -1.84 10.79
CA SER A 76 10.24 -3.08 10.53
C SER A 76 9.04 -2.86 9.59
N ALA A 77 8.31 -1.75 9.74
CA ALA A 77 7.21 -1.42 8.82
C ALA A 77 7.72 -1.12 7.39
N ALA A 78 8.83 -0.41 7.27
CA ALA A 78 9.50 -0.15 5.99
C ALA A 78 10.04 -1.42 5.33
N TYR A 79 10.58 -2.37 6.11
CA TYR A 79 10.93 -3.69 5.59
C TYR A 79 9.71 -4.40 5.00
N VAL A 80 8.57 -4.39 5.69
CA VAL A 80 7.34 -5.00 5.17
C VAL A 80 6.95 -4.39 3.82
N GLU A 81 6.99 -3.06 3.68
CA GLU A 81 6.72 -2.38 2.40
C GLU A 81 7.69 -2.83 1.28
N LEU A 82 9.00 -2.71 1.51
CA LEU A 82 10.01 -2.99 0.49
C LEU A 82 10.06 -4.48 0.11
N LEU A 83 9.93 -5.38 1.09
CA LEU A 83 9.86 -6.83 0.83
C LEU A 83 8.57 -7.19 0.08
N SER A 84 7.45 -6.50 0.34
CA SER A 84 6.21 -6.70 -0.44
C SER A 84 6.41 -6.31 -1.91
N ARG A 85 7.15 -5.22 -2.18
CA ARG A 85 7.54 -4.84 -3.55
C ARG A 85 8.47 -5.87 -4.19
N GLN A 86 9.43 -6.40 -3.42
CA GLN A 86 10.30 -7.47 -3.88
C GLN A 86 9.49 -8.73 -4.26
N ILE A 87 8.51 -9.12 -3.44
CA ILE A 87 7.58 -10.21 -3.73
C ILE A 87 6.88 -9.98 -5.06
N LEU A 88 6.32 -8.79 -5.29
CA LEU A 88 5.65 -8.47 -6.57
C LEU A 88 6.58 -8.65 -7.77
N ILE A 89 7.82 -8.16 -7.70
CA ILE A 89 8.80 -8.32 -8.79
C ILE A 89 9.18 -9.80 -8.98
N LEU A 90 9.35 -10.56 -7.89
CA LEU A 90 9.63 -11.99 -7.95
C LEU A 90 8.48 -12.76 -8.59
N LEU A 91 7.22 -12.46 -8.24
CA LEU A 91 6.05 -13.08 -8.84
C LEU A 91 5.94 -12.72 -10.34
N GLN A 92 6.16 -11.47 -10.72
CA GLN A 92 6.14 -11.02 -12.12
C GLN A 92 7.25 -11.67 -12.97
N SER A 93 8.38 -12.04 -12.36
CA SER A 93 9.47 -12.78 -13.01
C SER A 93 9.31 -14.30 -12.93
N GLY A 94 8.26 -14.81 -12.29
CA GLY A 94 7.95 -16.24 -12.16
C GLY A 94 8.70 -16.96 -11.03
N ALA A 95 9.43 -16.23 -10.18
CA ALA A 95 10.24 -16.77 -9.08
C ALA A 95 9.40 -17.02 -7.80
N ILE A 96 8.36 -17.86 -7.90
CA ILE A 96 7.38 -18.08 -6.82
C ILE A 96 8.05 -18.57 -5.51
N LYS A 97 9.03 -19.47 -5.60
CA LYS A 97 9.73 -20.00 -4.40
C LYS A 97 10.58 -18.95 -3.68
N ALA A 98 11.15 -18.00 -4.42
CA ALA A 98 11.83 -16.87 -3.81
C ALA A 98 10.84 -15.95 -3.11
N ALA A 99 9.68 -15.69 -3.73
CA ALA A 99 8.61 -14.89 -3.11
C ALA A 99 8.09 -15.51 -1.80
N GLU A 100 7.92 -16.83 -1.73
CA GLU A 100 7.56 -17.54 -0.48
C GLU A 100 8.59 -17.33 0.63
N THR A 101 9.88 -17.33 0.26
CA THR A 101 10.99 -17.13 1.20
C THR A 101 10.96 -15.70 1.75
N VAL A 102 10.85 -14.71 0.87
CA VAL A 102 10.75 -13.29 1.24
C VAL A 102 9.49 -13.01 2.08
N GLN A 103 8.40 -13.71 1.83
CA GLN A 103 7.19 -13.61 2.66
C GLN A 103 7.41 -14.14 4.09
N GLY A 104 8.36 -15.05 4.30
CA GLY A 104 8.84 -15.42 5.63
C GLY A 104 9.43 -14.23 6.39
N ASP A 105 10.26 -13.44 5.71
CA ASP A 105 10.88 -12.24 6.29
C ASP A 105 9.84 -11.13 6.55
N VAL A 106 8.85 -10.96 5.66
CA VAL A 106 7.70 -10.07 5.87
C VAL A 106 6.99 -10.41 7.18
N ARG A 107 6.67 -11.69 7.42
CA ARG A 107 6.01 -12.12 8.66
C ARG A 107 6.87 -11.86 9.90
N LEU A 108 8.19 -12.01 9.81
CA LEU A 108 9.11 -11.72 10.90
C LEU A 108 9.09 -10.23 11.28
N HIS A 109 9.12 -9.33 10.29
CA HIS A 109 9.03 -7.89 10.55
C HIS A 109 7.63 -7.45 11.00
N ALA A 110 6.55 -8.04 10.44
CA ALA A 110 5.19 -7.77 10.87
C ALA A 110 4.95 -8.13 12.35
N ALA A 111 5.48 -9.28 12.80
CA ALA A 111 5.41 -9.68 14.20
C ALA A 111 6.14 -8.71 15.15
N LYS A 112 7.26 -8.11 14.70
CA LYS A 112 7.95 -7.05 15.47
C LYS A 112 7.10 -5.80 15.59
N VAL A 113 6.48 -5.36 14.49
CA VAL A 113 5.56 -4.21 14.49
C VAL A 113 4.40 -4.45 15.45
N GLU A 114 3.74 -5.61 15.35
CA GLU A 114 2.64 -6.00 16.23
C GLU A 114 3.08 -6.00 17.71
N GLY A 115 4.22 -6.62 18.00
CA GLY A 115 4.77 -6.66 19.35
C GLY A 115 5.00 -5.28 19.95
N ILE A 116 5.57 -4.34 19.18
CA ILE A 116 5.81 -2.96 19.63
C ILE A 116 4.50 -2.20 19.82
N VAL A 117 3.55 -2.32 18.89
CA VAL A 117 2.24 -1.65 18.98
C VAL A 117 1.46 -2.12 20.21
N LEU A 118 1.50 -3.42 20.53
CA LEU A 118 0.84 -3.99 21.70
C LEU A 118 1.40 -3.48 23.04
N THR A 119 2.66 -3.03 23.10
CA THR A 119 3.21 -2.42 24.33
C THR A 119 2.56 -1.08 24.68
N GLY A 120 1.78 -0.49 23.77
CA GLY A 120 1.00 0.72 23.99
C GLY A 120 1.80 2.03 24.01
N ALA A 121 3.12 1.98 24.12
CA ALA A 121 3.98 3.18 24.17
C ALA A 121 3.88 4.05 22.91
N LEU A 122 3.59 3.43 21.76
CA LEU A 122 3.51 4.09 20.45
C LEU A 122 2.15 3.83 19.76
N SER A 123 1.08 3.56 20.52
CA SER A 123 -0.24 3.23 19.94
C SER A 123 -0.81 4.34 19.04
N ARG A 124 -0.55 5.61 19.36
CA ARG A 124 -0.96 6.77 18.55
C ARG A 124 -0.32 6.78 17.16
N ILE A 125 0.94 6.35 17.06
CA ILE A 125 1.70 6.26 15.80
C ILE A 125 1.05 5.22 14.87
N HIS A 126 0.51 4.13 15.42
CA HIS A 126 -0.15 3.10 14.62
C HIS A 126 -1.33 3.66 13.79
N GLY A 127 -2.11 4.59 14.36
CA GLY A 127 -3.24 5.22 13.67
C GLY A 127 -2.82 6.26 12.64
N GLU A 128 -1.79 7.06 12.94
CA GLU A 128 -1.39 8.21 12.10
C GLU A 128 -0.64 7.78 10.83
N PHE A 129 0.18 6.72 10.88
CA PHE A 129 1.06 6.35 9.77
C PHE A 129 0.53 5.22 8.90
N ALA A 130 0.27 5.54 7.62
CA ALA A 130 -0.06 4.54 6.60
C ALA A 130 0.94 3.39 6.56
N LEU A 131 2.25 3.68 6.63
CA LEU A 131 3.31 2.67 6.58
C LEU A 131 3.14 1.58 7.64
N ILE A 132 2.82 1.96 8.88
CA ILE A 132 2.67 1.02 10.01
C ILE A 132 1.30 0.37 9.99
N ARG A 133 0.26 1.18 9.75
CA ARG A 133 -1.13 0.75 9.73
C ARG A 133 -1.41 -0.30 8.66
N GLN A 134 -0.69 -0.24 7.54
CA GLN A 134 -0.87 -1.16 6.42
C GLN A 134 -0.10 -2.48 6.56
N VAL A 135 0.79 -2.62 7.54
CA VAL A 135 1.58 -3.84 7.76
C VAL A 135 0.72 -5.12 7.78
N PRO A 136 -0.36 -5.23 8.59
CA PRO A 136 -1.13 -6.47 8.65
C PRO A 136 -1.94 -6.73 7.37
N VAL A 137 -2.39 -5.67 6.67
CA VAL A 137 -3.09 -5.81 5.38
C VAL A 137 -2.12 -6.33 4.31
N ARG A 138 -0.92 -5.74 4.21
CA ARG A 138 0.15 -6.14 3.27
C ARG A 138 0.52 -7.61 3.42
N GLN A 139 0.63 -8.09 4.66
CA GLN A 139 0.94 -9.50 4.91
C GLN A 139 -0.09 -10.43 4.25
N ILE A 140 -1.38 -10.14 4.42
CA ILE A 140 -2.47 -10.97 3.88
C ILE A 140 -2.53 -10.84 2.34
N VAL A 141 -2.34 -9.63 1.80
CA VAL A 141 -2.29 -9.39 0.35
C VAL A 141 -1.18 -10.19 -0.30
N ASN A 142 0.03 -10.17 0.28
CA ASN A 142 1.15 -10.96 -0.23
C ASN A 142 0.87 -12.47 -0.22
N ASP A 143 0.27 -12.99 0.86
CA ASP A 143 -0.16 -14.39 0.92
C ASP A 143 -1.16 -14.70 -0.22
N GLY A 144 -2.11 -13.80 -0.47
CA GLY A 144 -3.07 -13.91 -1.57
C GLY A 144 -2.39 -13.90 -2.96
N LEU A 145 -1.42 -13.03 -3.17
CA LEU A 145 -0.66 -12.93 -4.43
C LEU A 145 0.18 -14.18 -4.70
N ILE A 146 0.80 -14.75 -3.67
CA ILE A 146 1.58 -15.98 -3.78
C ILE A 146 0.67 -17.15 -4.12
N LEU A 147 -0.47 -17.30 -3.42
CA LEU A 147 -1.46 -18.34 -3.71
C LEU A 147 -2.04 -18.19 -5.12
N PHE A 148 -2.29 -16.96 -5.55
CA PHE A 148 -2.74 -16.66 -6.91
C PHE A 148 -1.71 -17.13 -7.95
N ALA A 149 -0.42 -16.83 -7.74
CA ALA A 149 0.65 -17.29 -8.63
C ALA A 149 0.78 -18.82 -8.66
N GLN A 150 0.37 -19.50 -7.59
CA GLN A 150 0.30 -20.97 -7.50
C GLN A 150 -0.97 -21.56 -8.13
N SER A 151 -1.83 -20.73 -8.73
CA SER A 151 -3.13 -21.11 -9.27
C SER A 151 -4.15 -21.62 -8.24
N ASP A 152 -3.91 -21.37 -6.95
CA ASP A 152 -4.89 -21.63 -5.89
C ASP A 152 -5.81 -20.42 -5.74
N TYR A 153 -6.70 -20.25 -6.72
CA TYR A 153 -7.57 -19.08 -6.82
C TYR A 153 -8.62 -19.02 -5.70
N GLU A 154 -9.00 -20.15 -5.12
CA GLU A 154 -9.99 -20.21 -4.05
C GLU A 154 -9.43 -19.67 -2.74
N LEU A 155 -8.25 -20.17 -2.32
CA LEU A 155 -7.58 -19.65 -1.13
C LEU A 155 -7.08 -18.22 -1.35
N ALA A 156 -6.58 -17.89 -2.54
CA ALA A 156 -6.19 -16.53 -2.87
C ALA A 156 -7.38 -15.55 -2.73
N ALA A 157 -8.56 -15.90 -3.28
CA ALA A 157 -9.77 -15.10 -3.12
C ALA A 157 -10.14 -14.91 -1.64
N GLN A 158 -10.01 -15.94 -0.82
CA GLN A 158 -10.24 -15.83 0.63
C GLN A 158 -9.27 -14.84 1.28
N ARG A 159 -7.98 -14.88 0.94
CA ARG A 159 -6.99 -13.92 1.45
C ARG A 159 -7.33 -12.49 1.06
N PHE A 160 -7.68 -12.23 -0.20
CA PHE A 160 -8.06 -10.87 -0.62
C PHE A 160 -9.33 -10.37 0.05
N ARG A 161 -10.32 -11.23 0.34
CA ARG A 161 -11.49 -10.84 1.15
C ARG A 161 -11.12 -10.50 2.59
N ASN A 162 -10.30 -11.34 3.24
CA ASN A 162 -9.84 -11.07 4.60
C ASN A 162 -9.03 -9.76 4.66
N ALA A 163 -8.20 -9.48 3.66
CA ALA A 163 -7.47 -8.21 3.56
C ALA A 163 -8.42 -7.01 3.39
N MET A 164 -9.50 -7.14 2.60
CA MET A 164 -10.53 -6.10 2.46
C MET A 164 -11.27 -5.82 3.75
N GLU A 165 -11.66 -6.86 4.49
CA GLU A 165 -12.32 -6.75 5.78
C GLU A 165 -11.43 -6.03 6.80
N LEU A 166 -10.15 -6.41 6.84
CA LEU A 166 -9.15 -5.76 7.70
C LEU A 166 -8.89 -4.30 7.30
N GLN A 167 -8.80 -4.00 6.01
CA GLN A 167 -8.64 -2.62 5.53
C GLN A 167 -9.84 -1.74 5.93
N GLN A 168 -11.05 -2.29 5.95
CA GLN A 168 -12.25 -1.58 6.38
C GLN A 168 -12.24 -1.29 7.89
N SER A 169 -11.80 -2.23 8.73
CA SER A 169 -11.66 -1.98 10.17
C SER A 169 -10.61 -0.90 10.44
N VAL A 170 -9.47 -0.99 9.76
CA VAL A 170 -8.39 0.01 9.81
C VAL A 170 -8.89 1.41 9.41
N SER A 171 -9.77 1.51 8.42
CA SER A 171 -10.30 2.79 7.95
C SER A 171 -11.39 3.35 8.90
N ALA A 172 -12.11 2.48 9.61
CA ALA A 172 -13.09 2.88 10.61
C ALA A 172 -12.42 3.50 11.84
N ASP A 173 -11.31 2.92 12.31
CA ASP A 173 -10.54 3.41 13.46
C ASP A 173 -10.02 4.84 13.24
N ILE A 174 -9.64 5.20 12.01
CA ILE A 174 -9.19 6.56 11.65
C ILE A 174 -10.31 7.59 11.84
N ASN A 175 -11.54 7.24 11.46
CA ASN A 175 -12.66 8.18 11.50
C ASN A 175 -13.11 8.47 12.94
N ASP A 176 -12.99 7.49 13.84
CA ASP A 176 -13.33 7.66 15.26
C ASP A 176 -12.30 8.56 15.97
N ASP A 177 -11.00 8.35 15.71
CA ASP A 177 -9.90 9.11 16.33
C ASP A 177 -9.71 10.51 15.71
N SER A 178 -10.27 10.77 14.51
CA SER A 178 -10.27 12.10 13.89
C SER A 178 -11.10 13.14 14.68
N SER A 179 -12.04 12.68 15.50
CA SER A 179 -12.86 13.54 16.37
C SER A 179 -12.07 14.08 17.58
N THR A 180 -10.99 13.38 17.98
CA THR A 180 -10.08 13.74 19.08
C THR A 180 -8.89 14.60 18.63
N LEU A 181 -8.53 14.57 17.34
CA LEU A 181 -7.38 15.28 16.75
C LEU A 181 -7.60 16.76 16.43
N ASN A 182 -8.85 17.27 16.51
CA ASN A 182 -9.16 18.68 16.21
C ASN A 182 -9.04 19.64 17.39
N ASN A 183 -8.66 19.17 18.58
CA ASN A 183 -8.36 20.05 19.72
C ASN A 183 -6.92 20.61 19.61
N LYS A 184 -6.73 21.60 18.74
CA LYS A 184 -5.47 22.37 18.62
C LYS A 184 -5.18 23.28 19.82
N ASP A 185 -6.09 23.35 20.80
CA ASP A 185 -6.05 24.36 21.87
C ASP A 185 -5.74 23.78 23.28
N ASP A 186 -5.27 22.53 23.42
CA ASP A 186 -4.81 22.02 24.73
C ASP A 186 -3.30 22.29 24.94
N PRO A 187 -2.91 23.22 25.83
CA PRO A 187 -1.51 23.55 26.10
C PRO A 187 -0.76 22.46 26.91
N SER A 188 -1.47 21.42 27.35
CA SER A 188 -0.94 20.34 28.22
C SER A 188 -0.43 19.12 27.46
N SER A 189 -0.77 18.99 26.18
CA SER A 189 -0.32 17.87 25.35
C SER A 189 1.13 18.11 24.94
N PRO A 190 2.07 17.17 25.16
CA PRO A 190 3.42 17.31 24.63
C PRO A 190 3.26 17.54 23.13
N GLY A 191 3.75 18.69 22.67
CA GLY A 191 3.67 19.09 21.28
C GLY A 191 4.55 18.19 20.44
N TYR A 192 4.10 16.95 20.23
CA TYR A 192 4.65 16.10 19.19
C TYR A 192 4.37 16.82 17.87
N PRO A 193 5.38 17.05 17.02
CA PRO A 193 5.13 17.47 15.64
C PRO A 193 4.00 16.60 15.09
N SER A 194 2.98 17.21 14.49
CA SER A 194 1.96 16.43 13.80
C SER A 194 2.72 15.54 12.85
N TRP A 195 2.66 14.23 13.08
CA TRP A 195 3.53 13.24 12.46
C TRP A 195 3.29 13.08 10.94
N LYS A 196 2.55 14.02 10.34
CA LYS A 196 2.11 14.13 8.95
C LYS A 196 3.24 14.30 7.93
N ASP A 197 4.49 14.39 8.36
CA ASP A 197 5.64 14.67 7.50
C ASP A 197 6.58 13.47 7.31
N LEU A 198 6.11 12.21 7.44
CA LEU A 198 6.87 11.03 6.95
C LEU A 198 6.90 10.93 5.41
N ASP A 199 6.60 12.04 4.73
CA ASP A 199 6.67 12.14 3.29
C ASP A 199 8.13 12.32 2.85
N SER A 200 8.49 11.58 1.80
CA SER A 200 9.68 11.67 0.96
C SER A 200 10.37 13.05 1.00
N PRO A 201 11.68 13.09 1.33
CA PRO A 201 12.67 12.38 0.51
C PRO A 201 13.54 11.31 1.19
N THR A 202 13.46 11.09 2.50
CA THR A 202 14.50 10.33 3.23
C THR A 202 14.37 8.81 3.18
N LEU A 203 13.16 8.25 3.32
CA LEU A 203 12.96 6.81 3.09
C LEU A 203 12.92 6.45 1.59
N GLY A 204 12.65 7.45 0.74
CA GLY A 204 12.67 7.33 -0.71
C GLY A 204 11.45 6.66 -1.34
N PHE A 205 10.43 6.32 -0.54
CA PHE A 205 9.18 5.77 -1.02
C PHE A 205 8.01 6.22 -0.14
N ASP A 206 6.84 6.29 -0.74
CA ASP A 206 5.58 6.55 -0.04
C ASP A 206 4.84 5.23 0.15
N ALA A 207 4.19 5.08 1.31
CA ALA A 207 3.31 3.94 1.59
C ALA A 207 1.88 4.28 1.17
N ASP A 208 1.25 3.38 0.42
CA ASP A 208 -0.15 3.55 0.03
C ASP A 208 -1.06 3.62 1.27
N PRO A 209 -1.89 4.67 1.44
CA PRO A 209 -2.81 4.76 2.56
C PRO A 209 -3.89 3.68 2.58
N SER A 210 -4.20 3.04 1.45
CA SER A 210 -5.25 2.02 1.34
C SER A 210 -4.99 0.98 0.24
N LEU A 211 -5.04 -0.31 0.60
CA LEU A 211 -4.88 -1.41 -0.36
C LEU A 211 -6.20 -1.92 -0.93
N THR A 212 -7.32 -1.21 -0.72
CA THR A 212 -8.66 -1.67 -1.14
C THR A 212 -8.76 -1.95 -2.64
N VAL A 213 -8.22 -1.06 -3.48
CA VAL A 213 -8.24 -1.20 -4.95
C VAL A 213 -7.38 -2.38 -5.41
N GLU A 214 -6.25 -2.64 -4.76
CA GLU A 214 -5.40 -3.79 -5.07
C GLU A 214 -6.12 -5.11 -4.70
N CYS A 215 -6.67 -5.20 -3.49
CA CYS A 215 -7.36 -6.38 -3.00
C CYS A 215 -8.56 -6.77 -3.88
N ILE A 216 -9.43 -5.80 -4.20
CA ILE A 216 -10.65 -6.08 -5.00
C ILE A 216 -10.30 -6.44 -6.45
N ASN A 217 -9.23 -5.86 -6.99
CA ASN A 217 -8.77 -6.16 -8.33
C ASN A 217 -8.25 -7.60 -8.40
N ASN A 218 -7.38 -7.99 -7.48
CA ASN A 218 -6.85 -9.35 -7.43
C ASN A 218 -7.94 -10.37 -7.08
N LEU A 219 -8.89 -10.03 -6.19
CA LEU A 219 -10.09 -10.84 -5.94
C LEU A 219 -10.91 -11.05 -7.21
N SER A 220 -11.12 -10.00 -8.01
CA SER A 220 -11.88 -10.09 -9.26
C SER A 220 -11.21 -11.04 -10.26
N LEU A 221 -9.87 -11.05 -10.30
CA LEU A 221 -9.10 -11.97 -11.13
C LEU A 221 -9.24 -13.42 -10.62
N CYS A 222 -9.13 -13.66 -9.31
CA CYS A 222 -9.39 -14.99 -8.74
C CYS A 222 -10.79 -15.50 -9.15
N LEU A 223 -11.81 -14.66 -8.96
CA LEU A 223 -13.19 -15.00 -9.31
C LEU A 223 -13.35 -15.26 -10.81
N LEU A 224 -12.67 -14.50 -11.66
CA LEU A 224 -12.63 -14.74 -13.10
C LEU A 224 -12.02 -16.12 -13.42
N TYR A 225 -10.84 -16.44 -12.88
CA TYR A 225 -10.17 -17.73 -13.11
C TYR A 225 -10.94 -18.93 -12.54
N SER A 226 -11.72 -18.73 -11.48
CA SER A 226 -12.65 -19.72 -10.94
C SER A 226 -14.00 -19.79 -11.69
N GLY A 227 -14.18 -19.07 -12.80
CA GLY A 227 -15.41 -19.07 -13.61
C GLY A 227 -16.59 -18.29 -12.99
N GLN A 228 -16.35 -17.54 -11.92
CA GLN A 228 -17.35 -16.75 -11.18
C GLN A 228 -17.40 -15.29 -11.66
N MET A 229 -17.38 -15.07 -12.97
CA MET A 229 -17.32 -13.73 -13.59
C MET A 229 -18.44 -12.78 -13.13
N ARG A 230 -19.67 -13.29 -12.93
CA ARG A 230 -20.77 -12.47 -12.40
C ARG A 230 -20.48 -11.94 -11.00
N ALA A 231 -19.84 -12.74 -10.15
CA ALA A 231 -19.41 -12.31 -8.82
C ALA A 231 -18.27 -11.29 -8.92
N ALA A 232 -17.28 -11.52 -9.79
CA ALA A 232 -16.18 -10.58 -10.01
C ALA A 232 -16.68 -9.17 -10.37
N VAL A 233 -17.61 -9.09 -11.32
CA VAL A 233 -18.24 -7.82 -11.73
C VAL A 233 -19.03 -7.20 -10.59
N HIS A 234 -19.80 -7.99 -9.85
CA HIS A 234 -20.59 -7.50 -8.72
C HIS A 234 -19.71 -6.88 -7.62
N GLU A 235 -18.61 -7.55 -7.26
CA GLU A 235 -17.67 -7.07 -6.25
C GLU A 235 -17.04 -5.72 -6.63
N MET A 236 -16.52 -5.61 -7.86
CA MET A 236 -15.95 -4.35 -8.37
C MET A 236 -16.98 -3.22 -8.44
N GLU A 237 -18.17 -3.48 -8.99
CA GLU A 237 -19.24 -2.48 -9.07
C GLU A 237 -19.76 -2.06 -7.70
N SER A 238 -19.80 -2.99 -6.74
CA SER A 238 -20.21 -2.72 -5.36
C SER A 238 -19.26 -1.73 -4.71
N LEU A 239 -17.95 -1.92 -4.89
CA LEU A 239 -16.95 -1.02 -4.36
C LEU A 239 -17.01 0.38 -5.01
N ILE A 240 -17.07 0.43 -6.35
CA ILE A 240 -17.23 1.71 -7.08
C ILE A 240 -18.50 2.44 -6.62
N ARG A 241 -19.58 1.73 -6.32
CA ARG A 241 -20.83 2.34 -5.85
C ARG A 241 -20.70 2.96 -4.46
N LYS A 242 -19.84 2.43 -3.59
CA LYS A 242 -19.61 2.97 -2.24
C LYS A 242 -18.95 4.35 -2.31
N ASP A 243 -17.84 4.44 -3.04
CA ASP A 243 -17.18 5.71 -3.34
C ASP A 243 -16.50 5.65 -4.72
N PRO A 244 -17.07 6.31 -5.74
CA PRO A 244 -16.46 6.37 -7.06
C PRO A 244 -15.16 7.17 -7.10
N CYS A 245 -14.97 8.17 -6.24
CA CYS A 245 -13.78 9.02 -6.28
C CYS A 245 -12.55 8.28 -5.75
N GLU A 246 -12.75 7.41 -4.78
CA GLU A 246 -11.68 6.61 -4.18
C GLU A 246 -11.37 5.34 -4.99
N HIS A 247 -12.40 4.66 -5.52
CA HIS A 247 -12.24 3.29 -6.01
C HIS A 247 -12.25 3.14 -7.53
N LEU A 248 -12.76 4.11 -8.28
CA LEU A 248 -12.77 4.05 -9.74
C LEU A 248 -11.43 4.53 -10.28
N THR A 249 -10.43 3.65 -10.31
CA THR A 249 -9.12 3.92 -10.93
C THR A 249 -9.11 3.51 -12.41
N GLU A 250 -8.09 3.94 -13.15
CA GLU A 250 -7.88 3.54 -14.54
C GLU A 250 -7.84 2.01 -14.71
N GLY A 251 -7.07 1.32 -13.84
CA GLY A 251 -6.97 -0.13 -13.83
C GLY A 251 -8.29 -0.81 -13.49
N MET A 252 -9.06 -0.26 -12.53
CA MET A 252 -10.38 -0.77 -12.18
C MET A 252 -11.35 -0.67 -13.37
N ALA A 253 -11.35 0.47 -14.06
CA ALA A 253 -12.19 0.71 -15.23
C ALA A 253 -11.83 -0.25 -16.37
N PHE A 254 -10.53 -0.41 -16.65
CA PHE A 254 -10.05 -1.33 -17.69
C PHE A 254 -10.43 -2.79 -17.40
N ASN A 255 -10.23 -3.26 -16.17
CA ASN A 255 -10.54 -4.64 -15.80
C ASN A 255 -12.04 -4.90 -15.80
N LEU A 256 -12.85 -3.96 -15.31
CA LEU A 256 -14.30 -4.09 -15.33
C LEU A 256 -14.84 -4.09 -16.77
N CYS A 257 -14.28 -3.26 -17.65
CA CYS A 257 -14.64 -3.26 -19.07
C CYS A 257 -14.24 -4.56 -19.77
N THR A 258 -13.12 -5.16 -19.39
CA THR A 258 -12.70 -6.48 -19.87
C THR A 258 -13.68 -7.57 -19.42
N LEU A 259 -14.14 -7.55 -18.16
CA LEU A 259 -15.16 -8.48 -17.68
C LEU A 259 -16.51 -8.31 -18.40
N TYR A 260 -16.92 -7.08 -18.73
CA TYR A 260 -18.12 -6.84 -19.52
C TYR A 260 -18.04 -7.44 -20.93
N GLU A 261 -16.89 -7.33 -21.59
CA GLU A 261 -16.68 -7.94 -22.91
C GLU A 261 -16.74 -9.47 -22.87
N LEU A 262 -16.23 -10.07 -21.79
CA LEU A 262 -16.23 -11.53 -21.62
C LEU A 262 -17.62 -12.08 -21.24
N GLY A 263 -18.43 -11.29 -20.54
CA GLY A 263 -19.63 -11.79 -19.87
C GLY A 263 -20.96 -11.23 -20.31
N SER A 264 -21.00 -10.34 -21.29
CA SER A 264 -22.24 -9.72 -21.78
C SER A 264 -22.30 -9.74 -23.31
N ASP A 265 -23.52 -9.70 -23.86
CA ASP A 265 -23.69 -9.46 -25.29
C ASP A 265 -23.22 -8.05 -25.68
N GLY A 266 -23.03 -7.81 -26.99
CA GLY A 266 -22.42 -6.57 -27.46
C GLY A 266 -23.20 -5.30 -27.09
N GLU A 267 -24.54 -5.38 -27.03
CA GLU A 267 -25.39 -4.25 -26.69
C GLU A 267 -25.31 -3.92 -25.19
N GLU A 268 -25.47 -4.94 -24.33
CA GLU A 268 -25.39 -4.76 -22.87
C GLU A 268 -23.97 -4.35 -22.44
N CYS A 269 -22.94 -4.96 -23.03
CA CYS A 269 -21.55 -4.57 -22.81
C CYS A 269 -21.35 -3.07 -23.08
N THR A 270 -21.82 -2.58 -24.23
CA THR A 270 -21.72 -1.16 -24.60
C THR A 270 -22.49 -0.26 -23.63
N LYS A 271 -23.68 -0.68 -23.19
CA LYS A 271 -24.48 0.06 -22.20
C LYS A 271 -23.76 0.18 -20.86
N ARG A 272 -23.15 -0.91 -20.37
CA ARG A 272 -22.43 -0.95 -19.09
C ARG A 272 -21.17 -0.09 -19.13
N LYS A 273 -20.35 -0.21 -20.19
CA LYS A 273 -19.18 0.65 -20.41
C LYS A 273 -19.54 2.15 -20.45
N LYS A 274 -20.59 2.52 -21.19
CA LYS A 274 -21.10 3.91 -21.22
C LYS A 274 -21.66 4.38 -19.87
N ARG A 275 -22.19 3.48 -19.06
CA ARG A 275 -22.63 3.81 -17.69
C ARG A 275 -21.41 4.13 -16.81
N LEU A 276 -20.38 3.28 -16.86
CA LEU A 276 -19.14 3.48 -16.12
C LEU A 276 -18.46 4.81 -16.51
N GLN A 277 -18.37 5.11 -17.81
CA GLN A 277 -17.83 6.39 -18.29
C GLN A 277 -18.63 7.61 -17.78
N ARG A 278 -19.97 7.48 -17.68
CA ARG A 278 -20.82 8.54 -17.11
C ARG A 278 -20.58 8.74 -15.62
N VAL A 279 -20.27 7.67 -14.87
CA VAL A 279 -19.87 7.79 -13.46
C VAL A 279 -18.58 8.59 -13.37
N ALA A 280 -17.53 8.22 -14.10
CA ALA A 280 -16.25 8.96 -14.09
C ALA A 280 -16.44 10.45 -14.41
N LYS A 281 -17.22 10.78 -15.46
CA LYS A 281 -17.54 12.17 -15.82
C LYS A 281 -18.32 12.91 -14.73
N ARG A 282 -19.26 12.24 -14.06
CA ARG A 282 -20.10 12.84 -13.01
C ARG A 282 -19.28 13.20 -11.77
N PHE A 283 -18.27 12.40 -11.45
CA PHE A 283 -17.39 12.61 -10.30
C PHE A 283 -16.09 13.35 -10.67
N PHE A 284 -16.01 13.93 -11.88
CA PHE A 284 -14.86 14.71 -12.35
C PHE A 284 -13.52 13.95 -12.31
N LEU A 285 -13.56 12.63 -12.57
CA LEU A 285 -12.37 11.78 -12.63
C LEU A 285 -11.71 11.95 -14.00
N HIS A 286 -10.97 13.05 -14.15
CA HIS A 286 -10.31 13.46 -15.39
C HIS A 286 -9.01 12.70 -15.68
N ASP A 287 -8.48 12.04 -14.66
CA ASP A 287 -7.31 11.17 -14.69
C ASP A 287 -7.58 9.83 -15.38
N ILE A 288 -8.85 9.41 -15.47
CA ILE A 288 -9.23 8.18 -16.17
C ILE A 288 -9.39 8.45 -17.66
N GLY A 289 -8.45 7.90 -18.43
CA GLY A 289 -8.44 7.95 -19.88
C GLY A 289 -9.71 7.37 -20.53
N VAL A 290 -10.04 7.87 -21.73
CA VAL A 290 -11.17 7.34 -22.50
C VAL A 290 -10.92 5.91 -22.97
N GLU A 291 -9.65 5.57 -23.19
CA GLU A 291 -9.11 4.27 -23.54
C GLU A 291 -9.43 3.20 -22.49
N SER A 292 -9.48 3.57 -21.20
CA SER A 292 -9.75 2.66 -20.09
C SER A 292 -11.17 2.09 -20.14
N PHE A 293 -12.10 2.81 -20.79
CA PHE A 293 -13.48 2.34 -20.99
C PHE A 293 -13.65 1.43 -22.21
N ARG A 294 -12.62 1.30 -23.07
CA ARG A 294 -12.62 0.44 -24.27
C ARG A 294 -13.88 0.65 -25.12
N LEU A 295 -14.24 1.91 -25.31
CA LEU A 295 -15.30 2.37 -26.19
C LEU A 295 -14.63 2.88 -27.46
N ASN A 296 -14.77 2.13 -28.56
CA ASN A 296 -14.38 2.59 -29.90
C ASN A 296 -15.36 3.64 -30.42
#